data_AF-A0A6G2PX23-F1
#
_entry.id   AF-A0A6G2PX23-F1
#
_cell.length_a   1.000
_cell.length_b   1.000
_cell.length_c   1.000
_cell.angle_alpha   90.00
_cell.angle_beta   90.00
_cell.angle_gamma   90.00
#
_symmetry.space_group_name_H-M   'P 1'
#
loop_
_entity.id
_entity.type
_entity.pdbx_description
1 polymer ?
#
loop_
_entity_poly.entity_id
_entity_poly.type
_entity_poly.pdbx_seq_one_letter_code
_entity_poly.pdbx_strand_id
1 'polypeptide(L)' 'MAALAFTTLEKLVEALGEAQPWAATSLGPLAEGVADQDVAVLLDPRLAPGEPNWRPEDLAAYAQEVRR' A
#
# COMPACT_ATOMS: atom_id res chain seq x y z
N MET A 1 -6.51 9.78 -7.09
CA MET A 1 -5.64 8.65 -6.66
C MET A 1 -6.00 8.30 -5.22
N ALA A 2 -5.80 7.07 -4.74
CA ALA A 2 -6.19 6.69 -3.38
C ALA A 2 -5.00 6.15 -2.57
N ALA A 3 -4.88 6.61 -1.33
CA ALA A 3 -3.98 6.03 -0.34
C ALA A 3 -4.73 4.95 0.44
N LEU A 4 -4.10 3.79 0.64
CA LEU A 4 -4.69 2.69 1.40
C LEU A 4 -4.12 2.71 2.81
N ALA A 5 -4.98 2.66 3.81
CA ALA A 5 -4.60 2.59 5.21
C ALA A 5 -5.22 1.37 5.86
N PHE A 6 -4.38 0.55 6.51
CA PHE A 6 -4.81 -0.64 7.22
C PHE A 6 -4.68 -0.42 8.72
N THR A 7 -5.74 -0.75 9.46
CA THR A 7 -5.80 -0.55 10.91
C THR A 7 -5.11 -1.65 11.70
N THR A 8 -4.81 -2.80 11.07
CA THR A 8 -4.08 -3.91 11.69
C THR A 8 -3.07 -4.53 10.72
N LEU A 9 -2.07 -5.22 11.28
CA LEU A 9 -1.05 -5.93 10.49
C LEU A 9 -1.65 -7.08 9.69
N GLU A 10 -2.62 -7.81 10.26
CA GLU A 10 -3.27 -8.95 9.61
C GLU A 10 -4.00 -8.53 8.34
N LYS A 11 -4.76 -7.43 8.39
CA LYS A 11 -5.46 -6.88 7.21
C LYS A 11 -4.50 -6.43 6.13
N LEU A 12 -3.36 -5.85 6.53
CA LEU A 12 -2.31 -5.45 5.61
C LEU A 12 -1.68 -6.67 4.93
N VAL A 13 -1.30 -7.69 5.69
CA VAL A 13 -0.68 -8.92 5.16
C VAL A 13 -1.66 -9.69 4.27
N GLU A 14 -2.94 -9.76 4.65
CA GLU A 14 -4.00 -10.37 3.82
C GLU A 14 -4.16 -9.64 2.49
N ALA A 15 -4.10 -8.30 2.48
CA ALA A 15 -4.30 -7.50 1.29
C ALA A 15 -3.06 -7.38 0.39
N LEU A 16 -1.84 -7.36 0.97
CA LEU A 16 -0.60 -7.00 0.26
C LEU A 16 0.49 -8.07 0.30
N GLY A 17 0.28 -9.18 1.01
CA GLY A 17 1.26 -10.25 1.15
C GLY A 17 2.45 -9.89 2.05
N GLU A 18 3.47 -10.75 2.04
CA GLU A 18 4.58 -10.72 3.01
C GLU A 18 5.65 -9.65 2.71
N ALA A 19 5.58 -9.02 1.55
CA ALA A 19 6.62 -8.13 1.06
C ALA A 19 6.05 -6.79 0.63
N GLN A 20 6.05 -5.84 1.55
CA GLN A 20 5.87 -4.41 1.28
C GLN A 20 6.70 -3.59 2.27
N PRO A 21 7.20 -2.42 1.85
CA PRO A 21 8.06 -1.61 2.69
C PRO A 21 7.21 -1.06 3.83
N TRP A 22 7.65 -1.28 5.05
CA TRP A 22 7.12 -0.56 6.21
C TRP A 22 7.42 0.92 6.00
N ALA A 23 6.51 1.63 5.33
CA ALA A 23 6.70 3.02 4.97
C ALA A 23 6.60 3.88 6.24
N ALA A 24 7.72 4.03 6.93
CA ALA A 24 7.90 5.06 7.92
C ALA A 24 8.24 6.36 7.20
N THR A 25 7.34 7.33 7.23
CA THR A 25 7.53 8.65 6.64
C THR A 25 7.13 9.75 7.61
N SER A 26 7.65 10.95 7.42
CA SER A 26 7.27 12.12 8.22
C SER A 26 5.86 12.58 7.84
N LEU A 27 5.02 12.83 8.86
CA LEU A 27 3.61 13.23 8.68
C LEU A 27 3.44 14.51 7.86
N GLY A 28 4.33 15.51 8.03
CA GLY A 28 4.26 16.79 7.31
C GLY A 28 4.38 16.63 5.78
N PRO A 29 5.51 16.10 5.28
CA PRO A 29 5.69 15.83 3.86
C PRO A 29 4.64 14.88 3.26
N LEU A 30 4.16 13.91 4.04
CA LEU A 30 3.06 13.04 3.61
C LEU A 30 1.75 13.83 3.45
N ALA A 31 1.41 14.69 4.42
CA ALA A 31 0.20 15.50 4.38
C ALA A 31 0.23 16.51 3.22
N GLU A 32 1.37 17.14 2.96
CA GLU A 32 1.57 18.03 1.80
C GLU A 32 1.40 17.26 0.48
N GLY A 33 2.07 16.11 0.32
CA GLY A 33 1.96 15.30 -0.89
C GLY A 33 0.57 14.69 -1.14
N VAL A 34 -0.20 14.41 -0.08
CA VAL A 34 -1.60 13.95 -0.17
C VAL A 34 -2.52 15.11 -0.56
N ALA A 35 -2.32 16.29 0.03
CA ALA A 35 -3.11 17.48 -0.27
C ALA A 35 -2.91 17.94 -1.73
N ASP A 36 -1.68 17.92 -2.23
CA ASP A 36 -1.35 18.34 -3.60
C ASP A 36 -1.94 17.41 -4.68
N GLN A 37 -2.27 16.16 -4.33
CA GLN A 37 -2.72 15.14 -5.28
C GLN A 37 -4.22 14.81 -5.19
N ASP A 38 -4.99 15.57 -4.40
CA ASP A 38 -6.42 15.34 -4.12
C ASP A 38 -6.70 13.85 -3.81
N VAL A 39 -5.86 13.29 -2.93
CA VAL A 39 -5.86 11.85 -2.64
C VAL A 39 -6.88 11.53 -1.56
N ALA A 40 -7.79 10.61 -1.85
CA ALA A 40 -8.69 10.04 -0.85
C ALA A 40 -7.99 8.90 -0.08
N VAL A 41 -8.14 8.87 1.25
CA VAL A 41 -7.68 7.74 2.08
C VAL A 41 -8.80 6.72 2.20
N LEU A 42 -8.53 5.48 1.79
CA LEU A 42 -9.42 4.34 1.98
C LEU A 42 -8.94 3.53 3.19
N LEU A 43 -9.80 3.41 4.21
CA LEU A 43 -9.53 2.64 5.42
C LEU A 43 -10.00 1.19 5.27
N ASP A 44 -9.10 0.25 5.54
CA ASP A 44 -9.28 -1.20 5.42
C ASP A 44 -10.02 -1.65 4.14
N PRO A 45 -9.60 -1.18 2.94
CA PRO A 45 -10.28 -1.52 1.71
C PRO A 45 -10.12 -3.01 1.40
N ARG A 46 -11.19 -3.63 0.90
CA ARG A 46 -11.10 -4.98 0.32
C ARG A 46 -10.54 -4.83 -1.09
N LEU A 47 -9.32 -5.31 -1.32
CA LEU A 47 -8.70 -5.29 -2.65
C LEU A 47 -9.12 -6.53 -3.42
N ALA A 48 -9.80 -6.33 -4.55
CA ALA A 48 -10.11 -7.42 -5.47
C ALA A 48 -8.83 -7.82 -6.23
N PRO A 49 -8.53 -9.13 -6.34
CA PRO A 49 -7.43 -9.58 -7.18
C PRO A 49 -7.65 -9.13 -8.64
N GLY A 50 -6.66 -8.45 -9.23
CA GLY A 50 -6.66 -8.10 -10.65
C GLY A 50 -7.14 -6.69 -11.00
N GLU A 51 -7.55 -5.85 -10.04
CA GLU A 51 -7.64 -4.42 -10.30
C GLU A 51 -6.24 -3.82 -10.52
N PRO A 52 -6.11 -2.80 -11.40
CA PRO A 52 -4.82 -2.28 -11.91
C PRO A 52 -3.88 -1.66 -10.88
N ASN A 53 -4.16 -1.79 -9.59
CA ASN A 53 -3.31 -1.27 -8.54
C ASN A 53 -2.27 -2.29 -8.07
N TRP A 54 -2.58 -3.58 -7.91
CA TRP A 54 -1.63 -4.56 -7.34
C TRP A 54 -2.05 -6.01 -7.67
N ARG A 55 -1.38 -6.70 -8.59
CA ARG A 55 -1.60 -8.15 -8.76
C ARG A 55 -0.66 -8.95 -7.87
N PRO A 56 -1.05 -10.17 -7.43
CA PRO A 56 -0.18 -11.03 -6.64
C PRO A 56 1.19 -11.27 -7.27
N GLU A 57 1.28 -11.31 -8.60
CA GLU A 57 2.55 -11.49 -9.31
C GLU A 57 3.48 -10.28 -9.19
N ASP A 58 2.91 -9.06 -9.21
CA ASP A 58 3.66 -7.82 -9.07
C ASP A 58 4.27 -7.71 -7.66
N LEU A 59 3.52 -8.14 -6.63
CA LEU A 59 3.99 -8.22 -5.24
C LEU A 59 5.09 -9.27 -5.06
N ALA A 60 4.92 -10.44 -5.67
CA ALA A 60 5.93 -11.51 -5.62
C ALA A 60 7.25 -11.09 -6.31
N ALA A 61 7.17 -10.36 -7.42
CA ALA A 61 8.34 -9.81 -8.10
C ALA A 61 9.09 -8.79 -7.22
N TYR A 62 8.37 -7.83 -6.63
CA TYR A 62 8.95 -6.86 -5.70
C TYR A 62 9.57 -7.53 -4.47
N ALA A 63 8.94 -8.57 -3.92
CA ALA A 63 9.48 -9.34 -2.80
C ALA A 63 10.85 -9.95 -3.09
N GLN A 64 11.06 -10.42 -4.31
CA GLN A 64 12.35 -10.98 -4.73
C GLN A 64 13.40 -9.89 -4.92
N GLU A 65 13.00 -8.72 -5.41
CA GLU A 65 13.89 -7.56 -5.59
C GLU A 65 14.41 -7.03 -4.27
N VAL A 66 13.55 -6.83 -3.26
CA VAL A 66 13.95 -6.29 -1.95
C VAL A 66 14.82 -7.24 -1.13
N ARG A 67 14.75 -8.55 -1.39
CA ARG A 67 15.61 -9.55 -0.71
C ARG A 67 17.02 -9.67 -1.31
N ARG A 68 17.28 -9.06 -2.48
CA ARG A 68 18.60 -9.04 -3.12
C ARG A 68 19.49 -7.95 -2.53
#